data_AF-A0A527ZQH7-F1
#
_entry.id   AF-A0A527ZQH7-F1
#
_cell.length_a   1.000
_cell.length_b   1.000
_cell.length_c   1.000
_cell.angle_alpha   90.00
_cell.angle_beta   90.00
_cell.angle_gamma   90.00
#
_symmetry.space_group_name_H-M   'P 1'
#
loop_
_entity.id
_entity.type
_entity.pdbx_description
1 polymer ?
#
loop_
_entity_poly.entity_id
_entity_poly.type
_entity_poly.pdbx_seq_one_letter_code
_entity_poly.pdbx_strand_id
1 'polypeptide(L)' 'HVTSLEAYGADGKMIIQFFGTRKEGEPERDDWRLLTENLPRIASSSAASGNTDAY' A
#
# COMPACT_ATOMS: atom_id res chain seq x y z
N HIS A 1 -15.07 4.30 -7.61
CA HIS A 1 -13.85 4.18 -6.78
C HIS A 1 -12.83 3.36 -7.58
N VAL A 2 -11.56 3.75 -7.57
CA VAL A 2 -10.46 3.01 -8.22
C VAL A 2 -9.39 2.79 -7.16
N THR A 3 -8.80 1.60 -7.16
CA THR A 3 -7.84 1.14 -6.17
C THR A 3 -6.45 1.11 -6.81
N SER A 4 -5.48 1.79 -6.22
CA SER A 4 -4.06 1.69 -6.60
C SER A 4 -3.29 0.82 -5.61
N LEU A 5 -2.26 0.14 -6.10
CA LEU A 5 -1.18 -0.42 -5.28
C LEU A 5 0.09 0.37 -5.58
N GLU A 6 0.67 0.96 -4.54
CA GLU A 6 1.81 1.86 -4.66
C GLU A 6 2.97 1.37 -3.81
N ALA A 7 4.18 1.47 -4.36
CA ALA A 7 5.40 1.18 -3.63
C ALA A 7 6.33 2.39 -3.67
N TYR A 8 6.85 2.73 -2.49
CA TYR A 8 7.72 3.87 -2.27
C TYR A 8 9.09 3.39 -1.78
N GLY A 9 10.14 4.09 -2.20
CA GLY A 9 11.47 3.90 -1.67
C GLY A 9 11.61 4.44 -0.25
N ALA A 10 12.73 4.12 0.39
CA ALA A 10 13.04 4.64 1.73
C ALA A 10 13.16 6.18 1.77
N ASP A 11 13.39 6.82 0.63
CA ASP A 11 13.41 8.28 0.47
C ASP A 11 12.02 8.89 0.24
N GLY A 12 10.96 8.08 0.32
CA GLY A 12 9.57 8.49 0.11
C GLY A 12 9.20 8.74 -1.35
N LYS A 13 10.09 8.45 -2.31
CA LYS A 13 9.77 8.59 -3.74
C LYS A 13 9.04 7.36 -4.27
N MET A 14 8.03 7.59 -5.10
CA MET A 14 7.29 6.52 -5.76
C MET A 14 8.20 5.76 -6.71
N ILE A 15 8.30 4.45 -6.49
CA ILE A 15 9.01 3.53 -7.38
C ILE A 15 8.05 3.06 -8.47
N ILE A 16 6.85 2.64 -8.07
CA ILE A 16 5.85 2.08 -8.97
C ILE A 16 4.43 2.24 -8.43
N GLN A 17 3.48 2.32 -9.36
CA GLN A 17 2.06 2.29 -9.10
C GLN A 17 1.39 1.33 -10.10
N PHE A 18 0.52 0.48 -9.58
CA PHE A 18 -0.28 -0.46 -10.36
C PHE A 18 -1.76 -0.14 -10.27
N PHE A 19 -2.46 -0.45 -11.37
CA PHE A 19 -3.92 -0.41 -11.48
C PHE A 19 -4.42 -1.68 -12.17
N GLY A 20 -5.62 -2.12 -11.80
CA GLY A 20 -6.34 -3.14 -12.56
C GLY A 20 -6.65 -2.64 -13.97
N THR A 21 -6.37 -3.46 -14.98
CA THR A 21 -6.70 -3.15 -16.38
C THR A 21 -8.20 -2.91 -16.53
N ARG A 22 -8.59 -1.80 -17.14
CA ARG A 22 -9.98 -1.49 -17.48
C ARG A 22 -10.07 -0.64 -18.74
N LYS A 23 -11.25 -0.57 -19.33
CA LYS A 23 -11.58 0.41 -20.36
C LYS A 23 -12.23 1.64 -19.72
N GLU A 24 -12.31 2.72 -20.48
CA GLU A 24 -13.09 3.90 -20.06
C GLU A 24 -14.57 3.53 -19.93
N GLY A 25 -15.24 4.07 -18.91
CA GLY A 25 -16.65 3.75 -18.59
C GLY A 25 -16.86 2.43 -17.84
N GLU A 26 -15.91 1.51 -17.87
CA GLU A 26 -16.00 0.22 -17.16
C GLU A 26 -15.61 0.34 -15.68
N PRO A 27 -16.28 -0.40 -14.78
CA PRO A 27 -15.87 -0.49 -13.40
C PRO A 27 -14.49 -1.15 -13.25
N GLU A 28 -13.88 -0.94 -12.09
CA GLU A 28 -12.67 -1.67 -11.72
C GLU A 28 -12.93 -3.18 -11.64
N ARG A 29 -11.98 -3.99 -12.11
CA ARG A 29 -12.10 -5.45 -12.09
C ARG A 29 -12.18 -5.97 -10.65
N ASP A 30 -13.14 -6.85 -10.40
CA ASP A 30 -13.35 -7.43 -9.07
C ASP A 30 -12.16 -8.28 -8.61
N ASP A 31 -11.44 -8.94 -9.52
CA ASP A 31 -10.26 -9.73 -9.17
C ASP A 31 -9.07 -8.85 -8.72
N TRP A 32 -8.91 -7.67 -9.32
CA TRP A 32 -7.95 -6.66 -8.85
C TRP A 32 -8.33 -6.13 -7.46
N ARG A 33 -9.61 -5.82 -7.24
CA ARG A 33 -10.13 -5.41 -5.93
C ARG A 33 -9.84 -6.48 -4.87
N LEU A 34 -10.20 -7.74 -5.16
CA LEU A 34 -9.98 -8.85 -4.24
C LEU A 34 -8.49 -9.04 -3.93
N LEU A 35 -7.62 -8.98 -4.93
CA LEU A 35 -6.17 -9.13 -4.74
C LEU A 35 -5.61 -8.02 -3.84
N THR A 36 -5.97 -6.77 -4.11
CA THR A 36 -5.45 -5.61 -3.37
C THR A 36 -5.98 -5.53 -1.94
N GLU A 37 -7.26 -5.86 -1.72
CA GLU A 37 -7.87 -5.88 -0.37
C GLU A 37 -7.31 -6.98 0.54
N ASN A 38 -6.80 -8.07 -0.04
CA ASN A 38 -6.28 -9.24 0.69
C ASN A 38 -4.75 -9.28 0.77
N LEU A 39 -4.06 -8.19 0.45
CA LEU A 39 -2.61 -8.12 0.67
C LEU A 39 -2.27 -8.28 2.16
N PRO A 40 -1.29 -9.11 2.51
CA PRO A 40 -0.84 -9.24 3.89
C PRO A 40 -0.42 -7.88 4.45
N ARG A 41 -1.00 -7.50 5.59
CA ARG A 41 -0.50 -6.34 6.32
C ARG A 41 0.79 -6.75 7.01
N ILE A 42 1.88 -6.05 6.71
CA ILE A 42 3.12 -6.19 7.49
C ILE A 42 2.79 -5.72 8.90
N ALA A 43 3.07 -6.56 9.90
CA ALA A 43 2.93 -6.15 11.29
C ALA A 43 3.76 -4.89 11.49
N SER A 44 3.11 -3.78 11.86
CA SER A 44 3.82 -2.56 12.20
C SER A 44 4.85 -2.92 13.25
N SER A 45 6.13 -2.75 12.94
CA SER A 45 7.15 -2.73 13.97
C SER A 45 6.69 -1.68 14.96
N SER A 46 6.33 -2.10 16.18
CA SER A 46 5.99 -1.18 17.26
C SER A 46 7.14 -0.19 17.31
N ALA A 47 6.86 1.08 16.97
CA ALA A 47 7.86 2.12 17.00
C ALA A 47 8.55 2.02 18.37
N ALA A 48 9.84 1.71 18.35
CA ALA A 48 10.64 1.68 19.54
C ALA A 48 10.58 3.10 20.11
N SER A 49 9.73 3.29 21.13
CA SER A 49 9.82 4.42 22.03
C SER A 49 11.13 4.24 22.77
N GLY A 50 12.22 4.73 22.17
CA GLY A 50 13.47 4.95 22.86
C GLY A 50 13.27 6.09 23.84
N ASN A 51 12.61 5.80 24.97
CA ASN A 51 12.66 6.71 26.10
C ASN A 51 14.04 6.57 26.73
N THR A 52 14.99 7.37 26.24
CA THR A 52 16.27 7.59 26.91
C THR A 52 16.06 8.67 27.96
N ASP A 53 15.32 8.31 29.01
CA ASP A 53 15.48 9.00 30.29
C ASP A 53 16.71 8.39 30.96
N ALA A 54 17.83 9.06 30.76
CA ALA A 54 19.04 8.85 31.52
C ALA A 54 18.73 9.09 33.02
N TYR A 55 19.03 8.09 33.84
CA TYR A 55 19.32 8.24 35.27
C TYR A 55 20.75 7.79 35.51
#